data_AF-A0A959J996-F1
#
_entry.id   AF-A0A959J996-F1
#
_cell.length_a   1.000
_cell.length_b   1.000
_cell.length_c   1.000
_cell.angle_alpha   90.00
_cell.angle_beta   90.00
_cell.angle_gamma   90.00
#
_symmetry.space_group_name_H-M   'P 1'
#
loop_
_entity.id
_entity.type
_entity.pdbx_description
1 polymer ?
#
loop_
_entity_poly.entity_id
_entity_poly.type
_entity_poly.pdbx_seq_one_letter_code
_entity_poly.pdbx_strand_id
1 'polypeptide(L)'
;QWGLVGDVFVVGAALPDTCVYPEFNALNPDMSDPRYNTELGVYEPGCGLDNLHLAWGHDEYLYQVLRHHQPNRIPEAGMVMIRYHSFYPWHNEGSYSQLLCDKDAQYMEWVKEFNRYDLYTKSTKIYDLDEMKGYYMPIVEKYLGSGVIGF
;
A
#
# COMPACT_ATOMS: atom_id res chain seq x y z
N GLN A 1 -5.72 15.96 0.19
CA GLN A 1 -4.52 15.22 0.67
C GLN A 1 -4.94 14.00 1.47
N TRP A 2 -5.82 14.12 2.48
CA TRP A 2 -6.25 12.99 3.35
C TRP A 2 -6.85 11.77 2.61
N GLY A 3 -7.45 11.95 1.43
CA GLY A 3 -7.92 10.84 0.58
C GLY A 3 -6.94 10.41 -0.52
N LEU A 4 -5.64 10.71 -0.36
CA LEU A 4 -4.61 10.42 -1.36
C LEU A 4 -3.27 9.99 -0.75
N VAL A 5 -2.81 10.63 0.32
CA VAL A 5 -1.50 10.38 0.95
C VAL A 5 -1.65 9.96 2.41
N GLY A 6 -0.58 9.38 2.97
CA GLY A 6 -0.50 8.98 4.37
C GLY A 6 -0.67 7.47 4.56
N ASP A 7 -0.47 7.02 5.79
CA ASP A 7 -0.60 5.61 6.16
C ASP A 7 -2.05 5.14 5.91
N VAL A 8 -2.19 3.92 5.40
CA VAL A 8 -3.49 3.30 5.14
C VAL A 8 -3.81 2.24 6.19
N PHE A 9 -5.09 1.92 6.31
CA PHE A 9 -5.65 0.97 7.26
C PHE A 9 -6.81 0.20 6.61
N VAL A 10 -7.19 -0.94 7.19
CA VAL A 10 -8.35 -1.71 6.72
C VAL A 10 -9.64 -0.96 7.05
N VAL A 11 -10.52 -0.77 6.06
CA VAL A 11 -11.88 -0.25 6.27
C VAL A 11 -12.86 -1.41 6.41
N GLY A 12 -13.98 -1.22 7.11
CA GLY A 12 -14.95 -2.31 7.35
C GLY A 12 -14.52 -3.33 8.41
N ALA A 13 -13.46 -3.05 9.18
CA ALA A 13 -13.03 -3.75 10.38
C ALA A 13 -12.52 -2.74 11.42
N ALA A 14 -12.34 -3.17 12.67
CA ALA A 14 -11.88 -2.29 13.74
C ALA A 14 -10.51 -1.69 13.40
N LEU A 15 -10.35 -0.38 13.67
CA LEU A 15 -9.09 0.30 13.50
C LEU A 15 -8.16 -0.03 14.69
N PRO A 16 -6.92 -0.48 14.45
CA PRO A 16 -6.00 -0.81 15.53
C PRO A 16 -5.49 0.47 16.21
N ASP A 17 -5.12 0.33 17.49
CA ASP A 17 -4.45 1.39 18.26
C ASP A 17 -3.03 1.69 17.73
N THR A 18 -2.53 0.87 16.82
CA THR A 18 -1.24 1.07 16.13
C THR A 18 -1.34 2.02 14.93
N CYS A 19 -2.54 2.46 14.54
CA CYS A 19 -2.68 3.55 13.59
C CYS A 19 -2.04 4.84 14.14
N VAL A 20 -1.50 5.69 13.26
CA VAL A 20 -0.99 7.00 13.69
C VAL A 20 -2.15 7.87 14.17
N TYR A 21 -2.02 8.44 15.38
CA TYR A 21 -3.06 9.20 16.09
C TYR A 21 -4.36 8.41 16.34
N PRO A 22 -4.28 7.26 17.05
CA PRO A 22 -5.43 6.38 17.26
C PRO A 22 -6.55 7.04 18.09
N GLU A 23 -6.27 8.12 18.83
CA GLU A 23 -7.27 8.91 19.53
C GLU A 23 -8.36 9.49 18.61
N PHE A 24 -8.10 9.60 17.31
CA PHE A 24 -9.07 10.03 16.31
C PHE A 24 -9.86 8.88 15.67
N ASN A 25 -9.50 7.61 15.90
CA ASN A 25 -10.22 6.46 15.33
C ASN A 25 -11.71 6.51 15.66
N ALA A 26 -12.06 6.91 16.90
CA ALA A 26 -13.44 7.03 17.36
C ALA A 26 -14.28 8.07 16.60
N LEU A 27 -13.64 8.99 15.84
CA LEU A 27 -14.34 9.95 14.98
C LEU A 27 -14.80 9.34 13.66
N ASN A 28 -14.29 8.17 13.27
CA ASN A 28 -14.78 7.44 12.11
C ASN A 28 -16.16 6.83 12.45
N PRO A 29 -17.23 7.15 11.69
CA PRO A 29 -18.57 6.62 11.96
C PRO A 29 -18.63 5.10 11.99
N ASP A 30 -17.77 4.41 11.23
CA ASP A 30 -17.70 2.95 11.21
C ASP A 30 -17.28 2.37 12.58
N MET A 31 -16.54 3.14 13.40
CA MET A 31 -16.18 2.71 14.76
C MET A 31 -17.35 2.74 15.74
N SER A 32 -18.48 3.32 15.36
CA SER A 32 -19.74 3.23 16.11
C SER A 32 -20.69 2.16 15.55
N ASP A 33 -20.35 1.55 14.41
CA ASP A 33 -21.18 0.56 13.74
C ASP A 33 -20.72 -0.87 14.09
N PRO A 34 -21.58 -1.71 14.71
CA PRO A 34 -21.20 -3.06 15.11
C PRO A 34 -20.86 -3.98 13.92
N ARG A 35 -21.20 -3.61 12.68
CA ARG A 35 -20.81 -4.34 11.48
C ARG A 35 -19.34 -4.16 11.13
N TYR A 36 -18.74 -3.03 11.52
CA TYR A 36 -17.40 -2.62 11.10
C TYR A 36 -16.43 -2.48 12.27
N ASN A 37 -16.91 -2.34 13.51
CA ASN A 37 -16.05 -2.20 14.69
C ASN A 37 -15.83 -3.53 15.44
N THR A 38 -15.56 -4.60 14.70
CA THR A 38 -15.08 -5.87 15.28
C THR A 38 -13.76 -6.26 14.64
N GLU A 39 -13.05 -7.20 15.26
CA GLU A 39 -11.72 -7.63 14.81
C GLU A 39 -11.69 -8.09 13.34
N LEU A 40 -12.77 -8.74 12.90
CA LEU A 40 -12.94 -9.21 11.52
C LEU A 40 -13.85 -8.30 10.69
N GLY A 41 -14.80 -7.60 11.33
CA GLY A 41 -15.75 -6.73 10.65
C GLY A 41 -16.51 -7.49 9.54
N VAL A 42 -16.35 -7.05 8.29
CA VAL A 42 -16.96 -7.68 7.10
C VAL A 42 -16.14 -8.80 6.47
N TYR A 43 -14.98 -9.16 7.04
CA TYR A 43 -14.03 -10.08 6.44
C TYR A 43 -14.08 -11.47 7.08
N GLU A 44 -13.67 -12.47 6.29
CA GLU A 44 -13.41 -13.82 6.79
C GLU A 44 -11.99 -13.92 7.38
N PRO A 45 -11.77 -14.77 8.40
CA PRO A 45 -10.44 -14.97 8.97
C PRO A 45 -9.49 -15.55 7.90
N GLY A 46 -8.28 -15.00 7.82
CA GLY A 46 -7.27 -15.42 6.86
C GLY A 46 -7.67 -15.23 5.39
N CYS A 47 -8.55 -14.28 5.08
CA CYS A 47 -8.95 -14.00 3.69
C CYS A 47 -7.79 -13.47 2.84
N GLY A 48 -6.75 -12.93 3.45
CA GLY A 48 -5.55 -12.42 2.79
C GLY A 48 -5.70 -10.98 2.30
N LEU A 49 -4.57 -10.28 2.22
CA LEU A 49 -4.54 -8.83 1.94
C LEU A 49 -5.20 -8.41 0.63
N ASP A 50 -5.15 -9.27 -0.38
CA ASP A 50 -5.74 -8.98 -1.69
C ASP A 50 -7.28 -8.90 -1.67
N ASN A 51 -7.91 -9.46 -0.63
CA ASN A 51 -9.36 -9.46 -0.43
C ASN A 51 -9.83 -8.39 0.57
N LEU A 52 -8.91 -7.58 1.09
CA LEU A 52 -9.25 -6.49 2.01
C LEU A 52 -9.54 -5.20 1.23
N HIS A 53 -10.44 -4.39 1.77
CA HIS A 53 -10.53 -2.99 1.40
C HIS A 53 -9.68 -2.16 2.36
N LEU A 54 -8.68 -1.47 1.82
CA LEU A 54 -7.90 -0.49 2.54
C LEU A 54 -8.46 0.92 2.28
N ALA A 55 -8.16 1.85 3.18
CA ALA A 55 -8.44 3.27 2.97
C ALA A 55 -7.89 3.72 1.60
N TRP A 56 -8.73 4.39 0.81
CA TRP A 56 -8.36 4.80 -0.54
C TRP A 56 -7.22 5.81 -0.53
N GLY A 57 -6.22 5.58 -1.39
CA GLY A 57 -5.04 6.43 -1.50
C GLY A 57 -4.20 6.11 -2.71
N HIS A 58 -3.00 6.71 -2.76
CA HIS A 58 -2.05 6.56 -3.85
C HIS A 58 -1.59 5.12 -4.10
N ASP A 59 -1.48 4.29 -3.06
CA ASP A 59 -1.14 2.86 -3.14
C ASP A 59 -2.08 2.10 -4.09
N GLU A 60 -3.36 2.03 -3.72
CA GLU A 60 -4.37 1.30 -4.50
C GLU A 60 -4.60 1.98 -5.86
N TYR A 61 -4.57 3.32 -5.92
CA TYR A 61 -4.69 4.04 -7.19
C TYR A 61 -3.59 3.65 -8.18
N LEU A 62 -2.31 3.74 -7.78
CA LEU A 62 -1.19 3.43 -8.66
C LEU A 62 -1.15 1.94 -9.01
N TYR A 63 -1.45 1.06 -8.04
CA TYR A 63 -1.60 -0.37 -8.29
C TYR A 63 -2.64 -0.63 -9.40
N GLN A 64 -3.82 -0.01 -9.32
CA GLN A 64 -4.87 -0.19 -10.32
C GLN A 64 -4.49 0.39 -11.68
N VAL A 65 -3.86 1.58 -11.74
CA VAL A 65 -3.34 2.15 -12.99
C VAL A 65 -2.36 1.19 -13.66
N LEU A 66 -1.39 0.68 -12.91
CA LEU A 66 -0.37 -0.24 -13.44
C LEU A 66 -0.95 -1.60 -13.81
N ARG A 67 -1.92 -2.11 -13.04
CA ARG A 67 -2.60 -3.38 -13.33
C ARG A 67 -3.39 -3.35 -14.63
N HIS A 68 -3.97 -2.21 -14.98
CA HIS A 68 -4.75 -2.04 -16.21
C HIS A 68 -3.92 -1.56 -17.41
N HIS A 69 -2.68 -1.10 -17.17
CA HIS A 69 -1.74 -0.74 -18.22
C HIS A 69 -1.16 -1.99 -18.91
N GLN A 70 -1.67 -2.34 -20.09
CA GLN A 70 -1.32 -3.58 -20.83
C GLN A 70 0.20 -3.86 -20.99
N PRO A 71 1.07 -2.86 -21.24
CA PRO A 71 2.51 -3.07 -21.30
C PRO A 71 3.19 -3.38 -19.96
N ASN A 72 2.49 -3.29 -18.83
CA ASN A 72 3.10 -3.51 -17.51
C ASN A 72 3.72 -4.90 -17.39
N ARG A 73 4.99 -4.94 -17.02
CA ARG A 73 5.82 -6.12 -16.75
C ARG A 73 6.49 -6.03 -15.38
N ILE A 74 6.09 -5.09 -14.53
CA ILE A 74 6.56 -5.01 -13.14
C ILE A 74 6.26 -6.37 -12.48
N PRO A 75 7.26 -7.04 -11.88
CA PRO A 75 7.04 -8.30 -11.18
C PRO A 75 6.05 -8.15 -10.03
N GLU A 76 5.46 -9.27 -9.61
CA GLU A 76 4.51 -9.30 -8.48
C GLU A 76 5.06 -8.58 -7.24
N ALA A 77 6.33 -8.83 -6.87
CA ALA A 77 6.99 -8.13 -5.78
C ALA A 77 6.91 -6.60 -5.91
N GLY A 78 7.15 -6.07 -7.11
CA GLY A 78 7.02 -4.64 -7.40
C GLY A 78 5.60 -4.12 -7.23
N MET A 79 4.61 -4.88 -7.70
CA MET A 79 3.20 -4.51 -7.58
C MET A 79 2.73 -4.55 -6.12
N VAL A 80 3.17 -5.53 -5.34
CA VAL A 80 2.89 -5.67 -3.90
C VAL A 80 3.50 -4.52 -3.11
N MET A 81 4.77 -4.18 -3.38
CA MET A 81 5.44 -3.03 -2.76
C MET A 81 4.64 -1.75 -3.03
N ILE A 82 4.22 -1.51 -4.28
CA ILE A 82 3.40 -0.33 -4.62
C ILE A 82 2.06 -0.32 -3.88
N ARG A 83 1.38 -1.47 -3.82
CA ARG A 83 0.02 -1.57 -3.26
C ARG A 83 -0.04 -1.45 -1.74
N TYR A 84 1.04 -1.75 -1.03
CA TYR A 84 1.01 -1.88 0.43
C TYR A 84 2.10 -1.10 1.17
N HIS A 85 2.90 -0.26 0.50
CA HIS A 85 3.99 0.50 1.13
C HIS A 85 3.54 1.53 2.17
N SER A 86 2.28 1.96 2.14
CA SER A 86 1.71 2.85 3.15
C SER A 86 1.00 2.10 4.27
N PHE A 87 0.96 0.76 4.25
CA PHE A 87 0.18 -0.03 5.21
C PHE A 87 0.94 -0.30 6.52
N TYR A 88 1.43 0.77 7.16
CA TYR A 88 2.29 0.73 8.34
C TYR A 88 1.73 -0.06 9.53
N PRO A 89 0.43 0.03 9.87
CA PRO A 89 -0.15 -0.81 10.90
C PRO A 89 0.12 -2.30 10.69
N TRP A 90 0.16 -2.76 9.44
CA TRP A 90 0.51 -4.15 9.11
C TRP A 90 2.02 -4.36 9.07
N HIS A 91 2.74 -3.69 8.16
CA HIS A 91 4.13 -4.07 7.88
C HIS A 91 5.14 -3.58 8.93
N ASN A 92 4.81 -2.58 9.74
CA ASN A 92 5.68 -2.12 10.84
C ASN A 92 5.21 -2.64 12.20
N GLU A 93 3.90 -2.53 12.48
CA GLU A 93 3.35 -2.77 13.82
C GLU A 93 2.79 -4.19 14.01
N GLY A 94 2.55 -4.94 12.93
CA GLY A 94 2.06 -6.33 13.00
C GLY A 94 0.57 -6.49 13.26
N SER A 95 -0.22 -5.41 13.11
CA SER A 95 -1.69 -5.47 13.18
C SER A 95 -2.28 -6.29 12.03
N TYR A 96 -3.56 -6.65 12.18
CA TYR A 96 -4.36 -7.40 11.20
C TYR A 96 -3.93 -8.86 10.97
N SER A 97 -3.14 -9.44 11.89
CA SER A 97 -2.66 -10.83 11.76
C SER A 97 -3.76 -11.86 11.52
N GLN A 98 -4.95 -11.66 12.07
CA GLN A 98 -6.13 -12.51 11.90
C GLN A 98 -6.70 -12.51 10.46
N LEU A 99 -6.35 -11.52 9.64
CA LEU A 99 -6.79 -11.38 8.25
C LEU A 99 -5.76 -11.92 7.25
N LEU A 100 -4.54 -12.23 7.70
CA LEU A 100 -3.44 -12.65 6.83
C LEU A 100 -3.56 -14.13 6.44
N CYS A 101 -3.11 -14.44 5.22
CA CYS A 101 -2.94 -15.81 4.72
C CYS A 101 -1.47 -16.09 4.36
N ASP A 102 -1.14 -17.34 4.04
CA ASP A 102 0.26 -17.81 3.89
C ASP A 102 1.09 -16.98 2.89
N LYS A 103 0.49 -16.48 1.80
CA LYS A 103 1.21 -15.66 0.80
C LYS A 103 1.64 -14.31 1.36
N ASP A 104 0.93 -13.77 2.35
CA ASP A 104 1.18 -12.43 2.88
C ASP A 104 2.49 -12.37 3.67
N ALA A 105 3.03 -13.52 4.09
CA ALA A 105 4.38 -13.63 4.65
C ALA A 105 5.45 -13.22 3.63
N GLN A 106 5.30 -13.60 2.36
CA GLN A 106 6.23 -13.18 1.31
C GLN A 106 6.06 -11.69 0.98
N TYR A 107 4.83 -11.19 1.01
CA TYR A 107 4.54 -9.77 0.80
C TYR A 107 5.22 -8.91 1.88
N MET A 108 5.16 -9.35 3.14
CA MET A 108 5.81 -8.70 4.27
C MET A 108 7.32 -8.51 4.04
N GLU A 109 8.01 -9.53 3.54
CA GLU A 109 9.45 -9.45 3.25
C GLU A 109 9.76 -8.38 2.20
N TRP A 110 9.03 -8.39 1.07
CA TRP A 110 9.22 -7.42 -0.01
C TRP A 110 8.90 -5.99 0.43
N VAL A 111 7.80 -5.79 1.16
CA VAL A 111 7.38 -4.46 1.62
C VAL A 111 8.37 -3.91 2.66
N LYS A 112 8.80 -4.73 3.64
CA LYS A 112 9.82 -4.31 4.61
C LYS A 112 11.14 -3.94 3.96
N GLU A 113 11.57 -4.69 2.94
CA GLU A 113 12.78 -4.38 2.18
C GLU A 113 12.67 -3.01 1.50
N PHE A 114 11.57 -2.76 0.78
CA PHE A 114 11.30 -1.50 0.11
C PHE A 114 11.19 -0.31 1.06
N ASN A 115 10.50 -0.48 2.19
CA ASN A 115 10.27 0.58 3.17
C ASN A 115 11.59 1.20 3.66
N ARG A 116 12.68 0.44 3.75
CA ARG A 116 13.99 0.96 4.14
C ARG A 116 14.45 2.07 3.17
N TYR A 117 14.21 1.88 1.88
CA TYR A 117 14.57 2.87 0.87
C TYR A 117 13.58 4.03 0.86
N ASP A 118 12.27 3.77 0.91
CA ASP A 118 11.26 4.83 0.97
C ASP A 118 11.51 5.78 2.15
N LEU A 119 11.69 5.25 3.35
CA LEU A 119 11.80 6.06 4.55
C LEU A 119 13.17 6.77 4.69
N TYR A 120 14.27 6.04 4.51
CA TYR A 120 15.60 6.52 4.90
C TYR A 120 16.39 7.20 3.78
N THR A 121 15.89 7.22 2.55
CA THR A 121 16.50 7.99 1.45
C THR A 121 15.97 9.42 1.32
N LYS A 122 14.93 9.77 2.09
CA LYS A 122 14.37 11.13 2.16
C LYS A 122 15.47 12.11 2.57
N SER A 123 15.82 13.01 1.66
CA SER A 123 16.95 13.94 1.80
C SER A 123 16.61 15.30 1.20
N THR A 124 17.28 16.35 1.69
CA THR A 124 17.22 17.70 1.11
C THR A 124 18.08 17.84 -0.15
N LYS A 125 18.84 16.80 -0.52
CA LYS A 125 19.62 16.79 -1.76
C LYS A 125 18.70 16.83 -2.97
N ILE A 126 18.91 17.82 -3.83
CA ILE A 126 18.22 17.96 -5.11
C ILE A 126 19.08 17.29 -6.18
N TYR A 127 18.47 16.44 -7.00
CA TYR A 127 19.12 15.74 -8.10
C TYR A 127 18.83 16.44 -9.43
N ASP A 128 19.78 16.34 -10.37
CA ASP A 128 19.55 16.75 -11.75
C ASP A 128 18.60 15.76 -12.42
N LEU A 129 17.42 16.23 -12.83
CA LEU A 129 16.39 15.36 -13.38
C LEU A 129 16.74 14.83 -14.77
N ASP A 130 17.55 15.54 -15.56
CA ASP A 130 17.91 15.10 -16.90
C ASP A 130 18.97 14.00 -16.85
N GLU A 131 19.92 14.07 -15.91
CA GLU A 131 20.83 12.96 -15.60
C GLU A 131 20.05 11.72 -15.13
N MET A 132 19.12 11.90 -14.18
CA MET A 132 18.32 10.78 -13.66
C MET A 132 17.43 10.15 -14.73
N LYS A 133 16.81 10.94 -15.60
CA LYS A 133 16.01 10.43 -16.71
C LYS A 133 16.81 9.48 -17.60
N GLY A 134 18.07 9.80 -17.90
CA GLY A 134 18.93 8.94 -18.72
C GLY A 134 19.07 7.53 -18.13
N TYR A 135 19.11 7.41 -16.80
CA TYR A 135 19.19 6.13 -16.10
C TYR A 135 17.82 5.43 -15.96
N TYR A 136 16.78 6.16 -15.57
CA TYR A 136 15.46 5.57 -15.28
C TYR A 136 14.62 5.29 -16.52
N MET A 137 14.76 6.04 -17.60
CA MET A 137 13.91 5.87 -18.79
C MET A 137 14.04 4.46 -19.42
N PRO A 138 15.24 3.89 -19.62
CA PRO A 138 15.36 2.52 -20.11
C PRO A 138 14.70 1.47 -19.20
N ILE A 139 14.68 1.72 -17.89
CA ILE A 139 14.00 0.85 -16.91
C ILE A 139 12.48 0.98 -17.07
N VAL A 140 11.97 2.22 -17.17
CA VAL A 140 10.55 2.50 -17.42
C VAL A 140 10.11 1.84 -18.72
N GLU A 141 10.84 2.03 -19.82
CA GLU A 141 10.50 1.43 -21.11
C GLU A 141 10.49 -0.10 -21.08
N LYS A 142 11.45 -0.70 -20.36
CA LYS A 142 11.51 -2.16 -20.17
C LYS A 142 10.26 -2.72 -19.47
N TYR A 143 9.76 -2.02 -18.44
CA TYR A 143 8.69 -2.53 -17.59
C TYR A 143 7.30 -1.97 -17.89
N LEU A 144 7.21 -0.79 -18.49
CA LEU A 144 5.96 -0.06 -18.76
C LEU A 144 5.79 0.32 -20.24
N GLY A 145 6.76 -0.01 -21.10
CA GLY A 145 6.74 0.37 -22.51
C GLY A 145 7.04 1.86 -22.74
N SER A 146 7.13 2.24 -24.01
CA SER A 146 7.41 3.62 -24.44
C SER A 146 6.15 4.44 -24.76
N GLY A 147 4.97 3.86 -24.55
CA GLY A 147 3.68 4.49 -24.82
C GLY A 147 3.18 5.31 -23.63
N VAL A 148 2.03 5.98 -23.82
CA VAL A 148 1.33 6.66 -22.74
C VAL A 148 0.82 5.61 -21.74
N ILE A 149 1.02 5.86 -20.44
CA ILE A 149 0.44 5.06 -19.37
C ILE A 149 -1.06 5.36 -19.32
N GLY A 150 -1.89 4.34 -19.45
CA GLY A 150 -3.35 4.48 -19.47
C GLY A 150 -4.08 3.23 -19.01
N PHE A 151 -5.33 3.44 -18.60
CA PHE A 151 -6.31 2.43 -18.20
C PHE A 151 -7.49 2.43 -19.18
#